data_AF-A0A7Z0WTJ2-F1
#
_entry.id   AF-A0A7Z0WTJ2-F1
#
_cell.length_a   1.000
_cell.length_b   1.000
_cell.length_c   1.000
_cell.angle_alpha   90.00
_cell.angle_beta   90.00
_cell.angle_gamma   90.00
#
_symmetry.space_group_name_H-M   'P 1'
#
loop_
_entity.id
_entity.type
_entity.pdbx_description
1 polymer ?
#
loop_
_entity_poly.entity_id
_entity_poly.type
_entity_poly.pdbx_seq_one_letter_code
_entity_poly.pdbx_strand_id
1 'polypeptide(L)'
;MIVPKFDRDRIIQGAKELGIEVREVAPGEGGVFIQEKDGSERELTTFDLFPEAKEIADLRCALAGLIAENERLKKALKLIESKSEIPEESVDLVPITELYEINLHAKEALR
;
A
#
# COMPACT_ATOMS: atom_id res chain seq x y z
N MET A 1 -22.72 -5.75 -40.97
CA MET A 1 -21.80 -6.31 -39.94
C MET A 1 -21.49 -7.74 -40.35
N ILE A 2 -20.26 -8.02 -40.80
CA ILE A 2 -19.86 -9.38 -41.18
C ILE A 2 -19.43 -10.08 -39.89
N VAL A 3 -20.22 -11.06 -39.43
CA VAL A 3 -19.80 -11.93 -38.34
C VAL A 3 -18.90 -13.00 -38.97
N PRO A 4 -17.61 -13.09 -38.60
CA PRO A 4 -16.75 -14.15 -39.10
C PRO A 4 -17.39 -15.50 -38.78
N LYS A 5 -17.56 -16.37 -39.79
CA LYS A 5 -17.98 -17.75 -39.54
C LYS A 5 -16.90 -18.40 -38.67
N PHE A 6 -17.32 -18.93 -37.52
CA PHE A 6 -16.45 -19.72 -36.66
C PHE A 6 -16.17 -21.05 -37.37
N ASP A 7 -14.98 -21.15 -37.94
CA ASP A 7 -14.50 -22.36 -38.64
C ASP A 7 -13.62 -23.16 -37.68
N ARG A 8 -14.24 -24.11 -37.00
CA ARG A 8 -13.59 -24.96 -35.98
C ARG A 8 -12.38 -25.68 -36.55
N ASP A 9 -12.50 -26.24 -37.75
CA ASP A 9 -11.45 -27.07 -38.36
C ASP A 9 -10.24 -26.22 -38.72
N ARG A 10 -10.47 -25.02 -39.27
CA ARG A 10 -9.39 -24.06 -39.55
C ARG A 10 -8.69 -23.60 -38.28
N ILE A 11 -9.40 -23.41 -37.18
CA ILE A 11 -8.82 -23.02 -35.88
C ILE A 11 -7.96 -24.16 -35.32
N ILE A 12 -8.47 -25.40 -35.33
CA ILE A 12 -7.71 -26.58 -34.88
C ILE A 12 -6.45 -26.78 -35.73
N GLN A 13 -6.56 -26.60 -37.05
CA GLN A 13 -5.43 -26.70 -37.96
C GLN A 13 -4.36 -25.63 -37.67
N GLY A 14 -4.77 -24.37 -37.51
CA GLY A 14 -3.84 -23.29 -37.15
C GLY A 14 -3.19 -23.49 -35.78
N ALA A 15 -3.93 -24.01 -34.80
CA ALA A 15 -3.38 -24.35 -33.48
C ALA A 15 -2.29 -25.44 -33.58
N LYS A 16 -2.53 -26.51 -34.35
CA LYS A 16 -1.54 -27.56 -34.59
C LYS A 16 -0.27 -27.04 -35.26
N GLU A 17 -0.39 -26.15 -36.23
CA GLU A 17 0.75 -25.51 -36.91
C GLU A 17 1.61 -24.66 -35.95
N LEU A 18 0.98 -24.11 -34.91
CA LEU A 18 1.64 -23.36 -33.83
C LEU A 18 2.12 -24.27 -32.68
N GLY A 19 1.96 -25.59 -32.79
CA GLY A 19 2.34 -26.54 -31.74
C GLY A 19 1.40 -26.53 -30.52
N ILE A 20 0.19 -25.99 -30.67
CA ILE A 20 -0.82 -25.90 -29.61
C ILE A 20 -1.72 -27.14 -29.67
N GLU A 21 -1.87 -27.85 -28.55
CA GLU A 21 -2.81 -28.95 -28.42
C GLU A 21 -4.22 -28.42 -28.14
N VAL A 22 -5.21 -28.90 -28.89
CA VAL A 22 -6.62 -28.51 -28.73
C VAL A 22 -7.41 -29.73 -28.25
N ARG A 23 -8.10 -29.58 -27.12
CA ARG A 23 -8.96 -30.61 -26.53
C ARG A 23 -10.41 -30.13 -26.48
N GLU A 24 -11.35 -31.05 -26.66
CA GLU A 24 -12.78 -30.75 -26.52
C GLU A 24 -13.18 -30.91 -25.05
N VAL A 25 -13.84 -29.89 -24.51
CA VAL A 25 -14.23 -29.81 -23.09
C VAL A 25 -15.68 -29.32 -22.98
N ALA A 26 -16.32 -29.54 -21.83
CA ALA A 26 -17.70 -29.09 -21.65
C ALA A 26 -17.80 -27.55 -21.64
N PRO A 27 -18.98 -26.98 -21.96
CA PRO A 27 -19.19 -25.55 -21.85
C PRO A 27 -18.86 -25.03 -20.44
N GLY A 28 -17.98 -24.04 -20.36
CA GLY A 28 -17.50 -23.47 -19.09
C GLY A 28 -16.26 -24.13 -18.50
N GLU A 29 -15.75 -25.21 -19.10
CA GLU A 29 -14.54 -25.93 -18.64
C GLU A 29 -13.30 -25.65 -19.53
N GLY A 30 -13.38 -24.65 -20.41
CA GLY A 30 -12.30 -24.28 -21.32
C GLY A 30 -11.30 -23.29 -20.72
N GLY A 31 -10.04 -23.40 -21.14
CA GLY A 31 -8.95 -22.52 -20.75
C GLY A 31 -7.74 -22.71 -21.66
N VAL A 32 -6.76 -21.82 -21.52
CA VAL A 32 -5.43 -21.98 -22.15
C VAL A 32 -4.49 -22.48 -21.07
N PHE A 33 -3.75 -23.55 -21.34
CA PHE A 33 -2.86 -24.19 -20.38
C PHE A 33 -1.44 -24.23 -20.91
N ILE A 34 -0.48 -24.12 -19.98
CA ILE A 34 0.94 -24.28 -20.24
C ILE A 34 1.35 -25.65 -19.71
N GLN A 35 1.97 -26.46 -20.57
CA GLN A 35 2.61 -27.71 -20.16
C GLN A 35 4.07 -27.42 -19.80
N GLU A 36 4.42 -27.68 -18.54
CA GLU A 36 5.76 -27.52 -18.03
C GLU A 36 6.66 -28.70 -18.45
N LYS A 37 7.98 -28.54 -18.32
CA LYS A 37 8.96 -29.57 -18.74
C LYS A 37 8.83 -30.90 -18.00
N ASP A 38 8.28 -30.88 -16.79
CA ASP A 38 8.02 -32.07 -15.98
C ASP A 38 6.71 -32.78 -16.37
N GLY A 39 5.99 -32.26 -17.36
CA GLY A 39 4.72 -32.77 -17.85
C GLY A 39 3.51 -32.27 -17.07
N SER A 40 3.69 -31.44 -16.04
CA SER A 40 2.56 -30.82 -15.33
C SER A 40 1.88 -29.75 -16.19
N GLU A 41 0.58 -29.55 -15.99
CA GLU A 41 -0.21 -28.51 -16.68
C GLU A 41 -0.68 -27.47 -15.66
N ARG A 42 -0.58 -26.19 -16.01
CA ARG A 42 -1.18 -25.08 -15.27
C ARG A 42 -1.90 -24.12 -16.20
N GLU A 43 -2.91 -23.43 -15.69
CA GLU A 43 -3.63 -22.44 -16.47
C GLU A 43 -2.71 -21.24 -16.79
N LEU A 44 -2.82 -20.75 -18.03
CA LEU A 44 -2.13 -19.55 -18.51
C LEU A 44 -2.75 -18.33 -17.83
N THR A 45 -1.92 -17.59 -17.12
CA THR A 45 -2.32 -16.40 -16.37
C THR A 45 -1.99 -15.13 -17.15
N THR A 46 -2.58 -14.01 -16.75
CA THR A 46 -2.23 -12.69 -17.27
C THR A 46 -0.74 -12.38 -17.12
N PHE A 47 -0.08 -12.90 -16.09
CA PHE A 47 1.35 -12.69 -15.86
C PHE A 47 2.25 -13.45 -16.83
N ASP A 48 1.76 -14.53 -17.42
CA ASP A 48 2.48 -15.28 -18.45
C ASP A 48 2.51 -14.51 -19.78
N LEU A 49 1.42 -13.79 -20.08
CA LEU A 49 1.32 -12.94 -21.27
C LEU A 49 1.98 -11.58 -21.09
N PHE A 50 1.97 -11.06 -19.85
CA PHE A 50 2.48 -9.74 -19.49
C PHE A 50 3.31 -9.83 -18.21
N PRO A 51 4.59 -10.26 -18.31
CA PRO A 51 5.46 -10.40 -17.13
C PRO A 51 5.57 -9.11 -16.31
N GLU A 52 5.55 -7.96 -16.97
CA GLU A 52 5.61 -6.64 -16.34
C GLU A 52 4.39 -6.36 -15.45
N ALA A 53 3.23 -6.99 -15.73
CA ALA A 53 2.03 -6.84 -14.92
C ALA A 53 2.22 -7.40 -13.50
N LYS A 54 3.10 -8.39 -13.33
CA LYS A 54 3.45 -8.94 -12.02
C LYS A 54 4.25 -7.93 -11.19
N GLU A 55 5.29 -7.35 -11.79
CA GLU A 55 6.10 -6.31 -11.14
C GLU A 55 5.24 -5.09 -10.77
N ILE A 56 4.35 -4.66 -11.67
CA ILE A 56 3.41 -3.56 -11.40
C ILE A 56 2.47 -3.91 -10.24
N ALA A 57 1.99 -5.15 -10.15
CA ALA A 57 1.14 -5.58 -9.04
C ALA A 57 1.89 -5.55 -7.71
N ASP A 58 3.12 -6.06 -7.68
CA ASP A 58 3.98 -6.05 -6.49
C ASP A 58 4.29 -4.61 -6.03
N LEU A 59 4.62 -3.72 -6.97
CA LEU A 59 4.86 -2.30 -6.69
C LEU A 59 3.61 -1.61 -6.14
N ARG A 60 2.42 -1.92 -6.67
CA ARG A 60 1.15 -1.38 -6.15
C ARG A 60 0.89 -1.83 -4.71
N CYS A 61 1.17 -3.08 -4.38
CA CYS A 61 1.07 -3.58 -3.02
C CYS A 61 2.05 -2.89 -2.07
N ALA A 62 3.32 -2.73 -2.48
CA ALA A 62 4.31 -2.01 -1.70
C ALA A 62 3.92 -0.54 -1.47
N LEU A 63 3.44 0.14 -2.51
CA LEU A 63 2.97 1.52 -2.43
C LEU A 63 1.77 1.66 -1.46
N ALA A 64 0.82 0.73 -1.49
CA ALA A 64 -0.30 0.72 -0.55
C ALA A 64 0.19 0.57 0.91
N GLY A 65 1.20 -0.28 1.14
CA GLY A 65 1.86 -0.41 2.44
C GLY A 65 2.51 0.89 2.91
N LEU A 66 3.25 1.56 2.02
CA LEU A 66 3.86 2.87 2.30
C LEU A 66 2.83 3.95 2.62
N ILE A 67 1.72 4.01 1.87
CA ILE A 67 0.63 4.96 2.13
C ILE A 67 0.03 4.72 3.52
N ALA A 68 -0.23 3.46 3.88
CA ALA A 68 -0.79 3.13 5.19
C ALA A 68 0.14 3.50 6.35
N GLU A 69 1.45 3.33 6.18
CA GLU A 69 2.45 3.75 7.17
C GLU A 69 2.57 5.27 7.25
N ASN A 70 2.54 5.96 6.11
CA ASN A 70 2.58 7.43 6.07
C ASN A 70 1.38 8.05 6.82
N GLU A 71 0.18 7.49 6.66
CA GLU A 71 -0.99 7.92 7.40
C GLU A 71 -0.90 7.64 8.91
N ARG A 72 -0.24 6.54 9.32
CA ARG A 72 0.05 6.28 10.74
C ARG A 72 1.03 7.31 11.31
N LEU A 73 2.09 7.64 10.58
CA LEU A 73 3.07 8.64 10.98
C LEU A 73 2.47 10.04 11.11
N LYS A 74 1.61 10.44 10.16
CA LYS A 74 0.87 11.72 10.25
C LYS A 74 0.02 11.81 11.52
N LYS A 75 -0.67 10.73 11.89
CA LYS A 75 -1.46 10.68 13.14
C LYS A 75 -0.56 10.79 14.37
N ALA A 76 0.58 10.12 14.37
CA ALA A 76 1.55 10.19 15.45
C ALA A 76 2.12 11.61 15.61
N LEU A 77 2.46 12.27 14.50
CA LEU A 77 2.95 13.65 14.51
C LEU A 77 1.91 14.61 15.11
N LYS A 78 0.65 14.52 14.67
CA LYS A 78 -0.44 15.34 15.21
C LYS A 78 -0.63 15.16 16.72
N LEU A 79 -0.45 13.93 17.22
CA LEU A 79 -0.51 13.66 18.65
C LEU A 79 0.65 14.32 19.40
N ILE A 80 1.86 14.26 18.85
CA ILE A 80 3.03 14.91 19.44
C ILE A 80 2.82 16.42 19.50
N GLU A 81 2.36 17.04 18.41
CA GLU A 81 2.06 18.48 18.36
C GLU A 81 1.05 18.86 19.45
N SER A 82 -0.07 18.14 19.57
CA SER A 82 -1.08 18.41 20.61
C SER A 82 -0.58 18.26 22.05
N LYS A 83 0.49 17.49 22.26
CA LYS A 83 1.11 17.30 23.59
C LYS A 83 2.32 18.19 23.83
N SER A 84 2.83 18.81 22.77
CA SER A 84 3.98 19.73 22.80
C SER A 84 3.54 21.19 22.84
N GLU A 85 2.24 21.47 22.68
CA GLU A 85 1.64 22.70 23.18
C GLU A 85 1.84 22.77 24.70
N ILE A 86 2.98 23.33 25.09
CA ILE A 86 3.19 23.84 26.44
C ILE A 86 2.18 24.99 26.56
N PRO A 87 1.28 24.99 27.56
CA PRO A 87 0.50 26.17 27.84
C PRO A 87 1.51 27.31 28.04
N GLU A 88 1.34 28.42 27.33
CA GLU A 88 1.82 29.71 27.83
C GLU A 88 0.99 30.02 29.09
N GLU A 89 1.16 29.22 30.15
CA GLU A 89 0.74 29.66 31.46
C GLU A 89 1.63 30.87 31.72
N SER A 90 0.99 32.04 31.77
CA SER A 90 1.64 33.26 32.21
C SER A 90 2.11 33.00 33.63
N VAL A 91 3.33 32.47 33.75
CA VAL A 91 4.00 32.38 35.03
C VAL A 91 4.12 33.84 35.46
N ASP A 92 3.44 34.23 36.54
CA ASP A 92 3.56 35.58 37.07
C ASP A 92 5.05 35.86 37.28
N LEU A 93 5.62 36.66 36.38
CA LEU A 93 7.02 37.02 36.43
C LEU A 93 7.15 38.03 37.56
N VAL A 94 7.35 37.54 38.78
CA VAL A 94 7.64 38.40 39.93
C VAL A 94 9.05 38.98 39.74
N PRO A 95 9.21 40.31 39.67
CA PRO A 95 10.53 40.93 39.62
C PRO A 95 11.37 40.51 40.84
N ILE A 96 12.65 40.21 40.62
CA ILE A 96 13.59 39.85 41.70
C ILE A 96 13.62 40.93 42.81
N THR A 97 13.35 42.18 42.47
CA THR A 97 13.25 43.30 43.41
C THR A 97 12.10 43.13 44.41
N GLU A 98 10.91 42.71 43.96
CA GLU A 98 9.78 42.43 44.85
C GLU A 98 10.09 41.27 45.80
N LEU A 99 10.75 40.22 45.31
CA LEU A 99 11.21 39.11 46.16
C LEU A 99 12.22 39.57 47.22
N TYR A 100 13.10 40.52 46.87
CA TYR A 100 14.09 41.07 47.78
C TYR A 100 13.45 41.94 48.87
N GLU A 101 12.46 42.76 48.51
CA GLU A 101 11.70 43.61 49.44
C GLU A 101 10.87 42.77 50.43
N ILE A 102 10.17 41.73 49.94
CA ILE A 102 9.43 40.80 50.80
C ILE A 102 10.39 40.15 51.82
N ASN A 103 11.56 39.71 51.37
CA ASN A 103 12.54 39.06 52.24
C ASN A 103 13.15 40.06 53.26
N LEU A 104 13.36 41.31 52.87
CA LEU A 104 13.82 42.36 53.78
C LEU A 104 12.79 42.63 54.88
N HIS A 105 11.53 42.85 54.50
CA HIS A 105 10.45 43.10 55.46
C HIS A 105 10.19 41.90 56.38
N ALA A 106 10.30 40.67 55.87
CA ALA A 106 10.19 39.47 56.69
C ALA A 106 11.31 39.40 57.75
N LYS A 107 12.55 39.78 57.40
CA LYS A 107 13.66 39.85 58.36
C LYS A 107 13.47 40.95 59.41
N GLU A 108 12.90 42.09 59.02
CA GLU A 108 12.59 43.19 59.93
C GLU A 108 11.47 42.84 60.90
N ALA A 109 10.44 42.12 60.45
CA ALA A 109 9.33 41.67 61.30
C ALA A 109 9.70 40.57 62.32
N LEU A 110 10.85 39.92 62.13
CA LEU A 110 11.40 38.90 63.04
C LEU A 110 12.39 39.46 64.07
N ARG A 111 12.62 40.78 64.08
CA ARG A 111 13.46 41.51 65.05
C ARG A 111 12.62 42.12 66.16
#